data_AF-A0A1M3L2T0-F1
#
_entry.id   AF-A0A1M3L2T0-F1
#
_cell.length_a   1.000
_cell.length_b   1.000
_cell.length_c   1.000
_cell.angle_alpha   90.00
_cell.angle_beta   90.00
_cell.angle_gamma   90.00
#
_symmetry.space_group_name_H-M   'P 1'
#
loop_
_entity.id
_entity.type
_entity.pdbx_description
1 polymer ?
#
loop_
_entity_poly.entity_id
_entity_poly.type
_entity_poly.pdbx_seq_one_letter_code
_entity_poly.pdbx_strand_id
1 'polypeptide(L)'
;MSDKDHIDLIDKAINLNDTNAYLKLTQYHGIYGNMDEILFVALEMANKNRYSQAYYDVYWILTHFEGYNWIEKLDNKTKCLALYYLLKSKELGSEIGKYDIENIFSDSIPNSTYYLEEMSKE
;
A
#
# COMPACT_ATOMS: atom_id res chain seq x y z
N MET A 1 21.59 -1.81 -4.59
CA MET A 1 21.50 -3.07 -3.83
C MET A 1 21.88 -4.20 -4.79
N SER A 2 22.56 -5.27 -4.36
CA SER A 2 22.81 -6.39 -5.27
C SER A 2 21.53 -7.22 -5.46
N ASP A 3 21.39 -7.93 -6.59
CA ASP A 3 20.23 -8.81 -6.85
C ASP A 3 20.07 -9.86 -5.75
N LYS A 4 21.19 -10.40 -5.25
CA LYS A 4 21.20 -11.37 -4.15
C LYS A 4 20.64 -10.77 -2.86
N ASP A 5 21.05 -9.56 -2.51
CA ASP A 5 20.56 -8.88 -1.30
C ASP A 5 19.08 -8.54 -1.44
N HIS A 6 18.64 -8.16 -2.64
CA HIS A 6 17.24 -7.86 -2.91
C HIS A 6 16.35 -9.10 -2.76
N ILE A 7 16.75 -10.23 -3.33
CA ILE A 7 16.05 -11.52 -3.19
C ILE A 7 16.00 -11.98 -1.72
N ASP A 8 17.11 -11.87 -0.98
CA ASP A 8 17.16 -12.24 0.45
C ASP A 8 16.22 -11.38 1.31
N LEU A 9 16.15 -10.07 1.03
CA LEU A 9 15.21 -9.19 1.72
C LEU A 9 13.75 -9.52 1.41
N ILE A 10 13.44 -9.89 0.16
CA ILE A 10 12.08 -10.30 -0.24
C ILE A 10 11.68 -11.57 0.51
N ASP A 11 12.54 -12.59 0.54
CA ASP A 11 12.25 -13.84 1.24
C ASP A 11 12.01 -13.61 2.73
N LYS A 12 12.89 -12.82 3.38
CA LYS A 12 12.74 -12.46 4.79
C LYS A 12 11.45 -11.69 5.06
N ALA A 13 11.11 -10.71 4.23
CA ALA A 13 9.87 -9.98 4.37
C ALA A 13 8.67 -10.92 4.27
N ILE A 14 8.52 -11.64 3.16
CA ILE A 14 7.30 -12.40 2.85
C ILE A 14 7.17 -13.67 3.71
N ASN A 15 8.25 -14.44 3.88
CA ASN A 15 8.21 -15.76 4.50
C ASN A 15 8.52 -15.75 5.99
N LEU A 16 9.32 -14.79 6.47
CA LEU A 16 9.64 -14.66 7.88
C LEU A 16 8.89 -13.51 8.56
N ASN A 17 8.05 -12.78 7.81
CA ASN A 17 7.37 -11.57 8.28
C ASN A 17 8.35 -10.54 8.87
N ASP A 18 9.54 -10.43 8.28
CA ASP A 18 10.56 -9.47 8.72
C ASP A 18 10.21 -8.07 8.21
N THR A 19 9.56 -7.28 9.06
CA THR A 19 9.18 -5.90 8.75
C THR A 19 10.39 -5.00 8.55
N ASN A 20 11.55 -5.29 9.14
CA ASN A 20 12.77 -4.52 8.88
C ASN A 20 13.34 -4.82 7.49
N ALA A 21 13.25 -6.07 7.03
CA ALA A 21 13.62 -6.42 5.67
C ALA A 21 12.72 -5.71 4.66
N TYR A 22 11.42 -5.69 4.91
CA TYR A 22 10.45 -4.94 4.12
C TYR A 22 10.75 -3.43 4.09
N LEU A 23 11.03 -2.82 5.26
CA LEU A 23 11.38 -1.40 5.35
C LEU A 23 12.64 -1.05 4.54
N LYS A 24 13.64 -1.94 4.49
CA LYS A 24 14.83 -1.74 3.66
C LYS A 24 14.50 -1.76 2.16
N LEU A 25 13.57 -2.62 1.75
CA LEU A 25 13.08 -2.66 0.35
C LEU A 25 12.35 -1.36 0.02
N THR A 26 11.38 -0.95 0.83
CA THR A 26 10.60 0.28 0.57
C THR A 26 11.48 1.52 0.58
N GLN A 27 12.46 1.62 1.49
CA GLN A 27 13.42 2.73 1.49
C GLN A 27 14.28 2.76 0.23
N TYR A 28 14.80 1.61 -0.19
CA TYR A 28 15.60 1.53 -1.41
C TYR A 28 14.78 1.97 -2.62
N HIS A 29 13.60 1.38 -2.81
CA HIS A 29 12.76 1.66 -3.98
C HIS A 29 12.15 3.06 -3.96
N GLY A 30 11.83 3.59 -2.78
CA GLY A 30 11.38 4.97 -2.61
C GLY A 30 12.43 6.00 -3.00
N ILE A 31 13.71 5.76 -2.69
CA ILE A 31 14.82 6.68 -3.06
C ILE A 31 15.04 6.72 -4.58
N TYR A 32 14.88 5.58 -5.27
CA TYR A 32 15.10 5.48 -6.71
C TYR A 32 13.83 5.69 -7.55
N GLY A 33 12.67 5.90 -6.90
CA GLY A 33 11.41 6.19 -7.58
C GLY A 33 10.79 4.99 -8.31
N ASN A 34 11.10 3.77 -7.89
CA ASN A 34 10.66 2.52 -8.51
C ASN A 34 9.85 1.64 -7.53
N MET A 35 9.02 2.28 -6.71
CA MET A 35 8.13 1.60 -5.74
C MET A 35 7.17 0.59 -6.38
N ASP A 36 6.86 0.72 -7.66
CA ASP A 36 6.09 -0.24 -8.44
C ASP A 36 6.77 -1.60 -8.54
N GLU A 37 8.10 -1.67 -8.54
CA GLU A 37 8.87 -2.93 -8.56
C GLU A 37 8.62 -3.82 -7.33
N ILE A 38 8.12 -3.25 -6.23
CA ILE A 38 7.83 -3.99 -4.99
C ILE A 38 6.34 -4.17 -4.72
N LEU A 39 5.44 -3.88 -5.67
CA LEU A 39 4.00 -4.02 -5.48
C LEU A 39 3.61 -5.43 -5.02
N PHE A 40 4.19 -6.47 -5.63
CA PHE A 40 3.94 -7.85 -5.23
C PHE A 40 4.32 -8.11 -3.77
N VAL A 41 5.47 -7.59 -3.34
CA VAL A 41 5.97 -7.73 -1.96
C VAL A 41 5.06 -6.99 -0.98
N ALA A 42 4.64 -5.78 -1.33
CA ALA A 42 3.71 -4.98 -0.53
C ALA A 42 2.35 -5.68 -0.36
N LEU A 43 1.81 -6.27 -1.43
CA LEU A 43 0.58 -7.07 -1.39
C LEU A 43 0.69 -8.28 -0.46
N GLU A 44 1.79 -9.04 -0.54
CA GLU A 44 2.03 -10.17 0.35
C GLU A 44 2.15 -9.71 1.81
N MET A 45 2.91 -8.65 2.08
CA MET A 45 3.07 -8.10 3.43
C MET A 45 1.75 -7.56 4.01
N ALA A 46 0.93 -6.92 3.18
CA ALA A 46 -0.38 -6.43 3.58
C ALA A 46 -1.33 -7.61 3.84
N ASN A 47 -1.55 -8.46 2.85
CA ASN A 47 -2.63 -9.46 2.88
C ASN A 47 -2.30 -10.67 3.74
N LYS A 48 -1.12 -11.27 3.54
CA LYS A 48 -0.68 -12.49 4.24
C LYS A 48 -0.20 -12.16 5.65
N ASN A 49 0.66 -11.16 5.77
CA ASN A 49 1.34 -10.84 7.03
C ASN A 49 0.63 -9.76 7.86
N ARG A 50 -0.42 -9.13 7.33
CA ARG A 50 -1.24 -8.10 8.01
C ARG A 50 -0.41 -6.89 8.47
N TYR A 51 0.66 -6.57 7.76
CA TYR A 51 1.52 -5.45 8.13
C TYR A 51 0.90 -4.12 7.69
N SER A 52 0.56 -3.28 8.66
CA SER A 52 -0.23 -2.05 8.44
C SER A 52 0.42 -1.05 7.50
N GLN A 53 1.75 -0.89 7.55
CA GLN A 53 2.47 -0.03 6.61
C GLN A 53 2.39 -0.54 5.17
N ALA A 54 2.49 -1.86 4.97
CA ALA A 54 2.38 -2.43 3.63
C ALA A 54 1.00 -2.19 2.99
N TYR A 55 -0.07 -2.14 3.79
CA TYR A 55 -1.37 -1.69 3.29
C TYR A 55 -1.32 -0.26 2.73
N TYR A 56 -0.63 0.66 3.41
CA TYR A 56 -0.49 2.02 2.91
C TYR A 56 0.39 2.07 1.65
N ASP A 57 1.48 1.31 1.63
CA ASP A 57 2.38 1.29 0.48
C ASP A 57 1.68 0.79 -0.79
N VAL A 58 0.77 -0.20 -0.68
CA VAL A 58 -0.07 -0.62 -1.82
C VAL A 58 -0.96 0.53 -2.31
N TYR A 59 -1.64 1.24 -1.40
CA TYR A 59 -2.41 2.44 -1.77
C TYR A 59 -1.52 3.48 -2.48
N TRP A 60 -0.33 3.74 -1.94
CA TRP A 60 0.59 4.73 -2.46
C TRP A 60 1.05 4.34 -3.88
N ILE A 61 1.47 3.09 -4.08
CA ILE A 61 1.91 2.58 -5.40
C ILE A 61 0.78 2.67 -6.44
N LEU A 62 -0.45 2.33 -6.06
CA LEU A 62 -1.60 2.38 -6.99
C LEU A 62 -2.02 3.80 -7.36
N THR A 63 -1.73 4.79 -6.50
CA THR A 63 -2.23 6.16 -6.67
C THR A 63 -1.16 7.14 -7.10
N HIS A 64 0.13 6.88 -6.86
CA HIS A 64 1.20 7.81 -7.16
C HIS A 64 1.81 7.56 -8.53
N PHE A 65 1.62 8.53 -9.44
CA PHE A 65 2.22 8.53 -10.76
C PHE A 65 2.87 9.89 -11.01
N GLU A 66 4.14 9.89 -11.44
CA GLU A 66 4.95 11.10 -11.67
C GLU A 66 4.98 12.06 -10.47
N GLY A 67 4.94 11.53 -9.24
CA GLY A 67 5.01 12.32 -8.01
C GLY A 67 3.69 13.00 -7.59
N TYR A 68 2.58 12.71 -8.25
CA TYR A 68 1.25 13.21 -7.88
C TYR A 68 0.35 12.08 -7.44
N ASN A 69 -0.60 12.37 -6.54
CA ASN A 69 -1.70 11.47 -6.20
C ASN A 69 -2.80 11.55 -7.29
N TRP A 70 -3.02 10.45 -8.00
CA TRP A 70 -3.92 10.32 -9.15
C TRP A 70 -5.20 9.55 -8.81
N ILE A 71 -5.59 9.45 -7.54
CA ILE A 71 -6.74 8.64 -7.11
C ILE A 71 -8.04 8.94 -7.88
N GLU A 72 -8.28 10.21 -8.25
CA GLU A 72 -9.45 10.64 -9.02
C GLU A 72 -9.38 10.30 -10.52
N LYS A 73 -8.23 9.87 -11.02
CA LYS A 73 -8.01 9.49 -12.43
C LYS A 73 -8.04 7.97 -12.64
N LEU A 74 -8.04 7.18 -11.57
CA LEU A 74 -8.13 5.72 -11.64
C LEU A 74 -9.52 5.29 -12.10
N ASP A 75 -9.60 4.14 -12.77
CA ASP A 75 -10.88 3.47 -12.97
C ASP A 75 -11.49 3.10 -11.61
N ASN A 76 -12.82 2.93 -11.57
CA ASN A 76 -13.51 2.77 -10.29
C ASN A 76 -13.07 1.52 -9.51
N LYS A 77 -12.75 0.40 -10.17
CA LYS A 77 -12.27 -0.81 -9.49
C LYS A 77 -10.89 -0.59 -8.86
N THR A 78 -9.97 0.00 -9.61
CA THR A 78 -8.63 0.33 -9.07
C THR A 78 -8.71 1.37 -7.97
N LYS A 79 -9.58 2.38 -8.10
CA LYS A 79 -9.85 3.39 -7.05
C LYS A 79 -10.37 2.73 -5.78
N CYS A 80 -11.37 1.86 -5.88
CA CYS A 80 -11.92 1.13 -4.75
C CYS A 80 -10.85 0.26 -4.08
N LEU A 81 -10.04 -0.45 -4.86
CA LEU A 81 -8.95 -1.26 -4.32
C LEU A 81 -7.94 -0.41 -3.54
N ALA A 82 -7.50 0.72 -4.11
CA ALA A 82 -6.58 1.64 -3.44
C ALA A 82 -7.16 2.17 -2.12
N LEU A 83 -8.43 2.59 -2.12
CA LEU A 83 -9.11 3.10 -0.92
C LEU A 83 -9.33 2.03 0.15
N TYR A 84 -9.60 0.79 -0.25
CA TYR A 84 -9.60 -0.35 0.67
C TYR A 84 -8.26 -0.47 1.41
N TYR A 85 -7.15 -0.43 0.66
CA TYR A 85 -5.81 -0.54 1.23
C TYR A 85 -5.46 0.62 2.17
N LEU A 86 -5.79 1.87 1.79
CA LEU A 86 -5.59 3.05 2.64
C LEU A 86 -6.34 2.93 3.98
N LEU A 87 -7.62 2.62 3.92
CA LEU A 87 -8.45 2.53 5.13
C LEU A 87 -8.08 1.32 5.98
N LYS A 88 -7.67 0.21 5.37
CA LYS A 88 -7.23 -0.97 6.11
C LYS A 88 -5.94 -0.71 6.87
N SER A 89 -5.03 0.08 6.32
CA SER A 89 -3.85 0.58 7.03
C SER A 89 -4.22 1.32 8.32
N LYS A 90 -5.18 2.25 8.24
CA LYS A 90 -5.72 2.99 9.40
C LYS A 90 -6.39 2.07 10.43
N GLU A 91 -7.24 1.14 10.00
CA GLU A 91 -7.91 0.18 10.90
C GLU A 91 -6.91 -0.68 11.70
N LEU A 92 -5.72 -0.94 11.14
CA LEU A 92 -4.65 -1.67 11.79
C LEU A 92 -3.72 -0.77 12.64
N GLY A 93 -4.07 0.51 12.80
CA GLY A 93 -3.36 1.47 13.66
C GLY A 93 -2.16 2.16 13.02
N SER A 94 -2.03 2.15 11.68
CA SER A 94 -1.04 2.97 10.99
C SER A 94 -1.49 4.41 10.89
N GLU A 95 -0.61 5.34 11.24
CA GLU A 95 -0.82 6.79 11.10
C GLU A 95 -0.24 7.35 9.77
N ILE A 96 0.44 6.52 8.98
CA ILE A 96 1.17 6.97 7.78
C ILE A 96 0.24 7.64 6.76
N GLY A 97 -0.95 7.07 6.55
CA GLY A 97 -1.93 7.57 5.58
C GLY A 97 -2.89 8.63 6.13
N LYS A 98 -2.64 9.18 7.32
CA LYS A 98 -3.58 10.13 7.96
C LYS A 98 -3.87 11.34 7.07
N TYR A 99 -2.84 11.93 6.47
CA TYR A 99 -3.00 13.10 5.60
C TYR A 99 -3.81 12.79 4.34
N ASP A 100 -3.55 11.64 3.69
CA ASP A 100 -4.36 11.18 2.56
C ASP A 100 -5.82 10.99 2.93
N ILE A 101 -6.08 10.36 4.09
CA ILE A 101 -7.44 10.13 4.58
C ILE A 101 -8.16 11.46 4.83
N GLU A 102 -7.52 12.41 5.49
CA GLU A 102 -8.09 13.74 5.76
C GLU A 102 -8.38 14.52 4.46
N ASN A 103 -7.55 14.36 3.43
CA ASN A 103 -7.76 15.00 2.13
C ASN A 103 -8.88 14.36 1.31
N ILE A 104 -9.02 13.03 1.40
CA ILE A 104 -10.01 12.27 0.62
C ILE A 104 -11.39 12.29 1.30
N PHE A 105 -11.42 12.24 2.64
CA PHE A 105 -12.63 12.07 3.44
C PHE A 105 -12.84 13.27 4.37
N SER A 106 -13.56 14.29 3.90
CA SER A 106 -13.81 15.51 4.67
C SER A 106 -14.84 15.34 5.80
N ASP A 107 -15.85 14.49 5.60
CA ASP A 107 -17.05 14.47 6.45
C ASP A 107 -17.15 13.18 7.28
N SER A 108 -16.88 12.04 6.65
CA SER A 108 -16.96 10.73 7.30
C SER A 108 -15.98 9.78 6.66
N ILE A 109 -15.27 9.02 7.51
CA ILE A 109 -14.29 8.02 7.08
C ILE A 109 -14.98 6.65 7.16
N PRO A 110 -15.27 5.99 6.03
CA PRO A 110 -15.86 4.65 6.05
C PRO A 110 -14.84 3.62 6.52
N ASN A 111 -15.31 2.41 6.85
CA ASN A 111 -14.43 1.25 7.01
C ASN A 111 -13.99 0.74 5.63
N SER A 112 -12.82 0.11 5.56
CA SER A 112 -12.23 -0.48 4.36
C SER A 112 -13.20 -1.39 3.59
N THR A 113 -14.04 -2.16 4.29
CA THR A 113 -15.00 -3.09 3.67
C THR A 113 -16.01 -2.42 2.76
N TYR A 114 -16.32 -1.13 2.98
CA TYR A 114 -17.18 -0.34 2.11
C TYR A 114 -16.70 -0.40 0.65
N TYR A 115 -15.39 -0.26 0.42
CA TYR A 115 -14.84 -0.26 -0.93
C TYR A 115 -14.74 -1.65 -1.57
N LEU A 116 -14.76 -2.73 -0.77
CA LEU A 116 -14.94 -4.08 -1.32
C LEU A 116 -16.37 -4.29 -1.84
N GLU A 117 -17.36 -3.75 -1.12
CA GLU A 117 -18.76 -3.79 -1.52
C GLU A 117 -19.01 -2.94 -2.76
N GLU A 118 -18.50 -1.70 -2.81
CA GLU A 118 -18.62 -0.83 -3.99
C GLU A 118 -17.98 -1.45 -5.24
N MET A 119 -16.77 -2.02 -5.12
CA MET A 119 -16.07 -2.69 -6.23
C MET A 119 -16.86 -3.86 -6.82
N SER A 120 -17.74 -4.50 -6.04
CA SER A 120 -18.53 -5.66 -6.44
C SER A 120 -19.83 -5.31 -7.18
N LYS A 121 -20.21 -4.02 -7.23
CA LYS A 121 -21.45 -3.55 -7.88
C LYS A 121 -21.34 -3.34 -9.38
N GLU A 122 -20.13 -3.42 -9.92
CA GLU A 122 -19.81 -3.26 -11.36
C GLU A 122 -19.60 -4.59 -12.09
#